data_AF-A0A7S3GUK0-F1
#
_entry.id   AF-A0A7S3GUK0-F1
#
_cell.length_a   1.000
_cell.length_b   1.000
_cell.length_c   1.000
_cell.angle_alpha   90.00
_cell.angle_beta   90.00
_cell.angle_gamma   90.00
#
_symmetry.space_group_name_H-M   'P 1'
#
loop_
_entity.id
_entity.type
_entity.pdbx_description
1 polymer ?
#
loop_
_entity_poly.entity_id
_entity_poly.type
_entity_poly.pdbx_seq_one_letter_code
_entity_poly.pdbx_strand_id
1 'polypeptide(L)'
;EANYGGRVTDDWDRRLVNVYIGELISEECVHNEKFMLSDLPDYYIGEEGDLKHYKELIRGMPTTDHPLAFGQHSNSDMAASIDDANTLIDTLVSLQPNVVKVTDEEEVDPMAAQCADLLGQTAEVFDMRAVREKLDSRSDPDPLKTVLYQELDRYNFLLSTLRRTLTTIIKVTQGTASITPDLEDVMVALGQLKVPKSWGSTYPSQKPLGSWMRDLAVRVEFFCGWVDDKLPTCWWLPAMTYPTGFLTAVLQVAARANGVSIDSLSYETPVTISGDKSSISGYPNDGVYVSGVFLEGATWNYTGGYL
;
A
#
# COMPACT_ATOMS: atom_id res chain seq x y z
N GLU A 1 2.28 30.64 -8.38
CA GLU A 1 3.09 29.72 -9.21
C GLU A 1 4.55 30.14 -9.40
N ALA A 2 4.86 31.39 -9.78
CA ALA A 2 6.27 31.80 -10.02
C ALA A 2 7.23 31.64 -8.82
N ASN A 3 6.74 31.80 -7.59
CA ASN A 3 7.59 31.78 -6.38
C ASN A 3 7.86 30.37 -5.82
N TYR A 4 6.88 29.46 -5.89
CA TYR A 4 6.97 28.11 -5.30
C TYR A 4 6.86 26.97 -6.32
N GLY A 5 6.33 27.22 -7.52
CA GLY A 5 6.04 26.20 -8.53
C GLY A 5 7.28 25.54 -9.14
N GLY A 6 8.45 26.19 -9.09
CA GLY A 6 9.71 25.56 -9.47
C GLY A 6 10.29 24.63 -8.40
N ARG A 7 9.77 24.67 -7.16
CA ARG A 7 10.22 23.84 -6.02
C ARG A 7 9.25 22.69 -5.73
N VAL A 8 7.99 22.84 -6.12
CA VAL A 8 6.95 21.81 -5.98
C VAL A 8 6.76 21.14 -7.34
N THR A 9 7.29 19.94 -7.49
CA THR A 9 7.26 19.19 -8.75
C THR A 9 6.05 18.27 -8.88
N ASP A 10 5.47 17.83 -7.75
CA ASP A 10 4.30 16.96 -7.73
C ASP A 10 3.00 17.74 -7.88
N ASP A 11 2.08 17.24 -8.71
CA ASP A 11 0.82 17.91 -9.02
C ASP A 11 -0.15 17.95 -7.82
N TRP A 12 -0.12 16.93 -6.95
CA TRP A 12 -0.94 16.89 -5.73
C TRP A 12 -0.40 17.84 -4.67
N ASP A 13 0.92 17.88 -4.48
CA ASP A 13 1.55 18.86 -3.61
C ASP A 13 1.26 20.29 -4.10
N ARG A 14 1.29 20.51 -5.42
CA ARG A 14 0.93 21.82 -6.01
C ARG A 14 -0.52 22.18 -5.72
N ARG A 15 -1.45 21.22 -5.85
CA ARG A 15 -2.86 21.43 -5.50
C ARG A 15 -3.01 21.80 -4.02
N LEU A 16 -2.34 21.08 -3.13
CA LEU A 16 -2.37 21.34 -1.69
C LEU A 16 -1.85 22.75 -1.35
N VAL A 17 -0.70 23.14 -1.90
CA VAL A 17 -0.13 24.48 -1.69
C VAL A 17 -1.07 25.58 -2.21
N ASN A 18 -1.72 25.37 -3.36
CA ASN A 18 -2.69 26.32 -3.88
C ASN A 18 -3.92 26.46 -2.97
N VAL A 19 -4.37 25.38 -2.33
CA VAL A 19 -5.44 25.43 -1.32
C VAL A 19 -5.00 26.27 -0.12
N TYR A 20 -3.83 25.98 0.46
CA TYR A 20 -3.30 26.78 1.58
C TYR A 20 -3.14 28.26 1.23
N ILE A 21 -2.61 28.58 0.04
CA ILE A 21 -2.48 29.97 -0.40
C ILE A 21 -3.86 30.62 -0.56
N GLY A 22 -4.82 29.92 -1.16
CA GLY A 22 -6.18 30.45 -1.35
C GLY A 22 -6.92 30.72 -0.04
N GLU A 23 -6.71 29.88 0.98
CA GLU A 23 -7.33 30.05 2.30
C GLU A 23 -6.61 31.11 3.15
N LEU A 24 -5.28 31.09 3.18
CA LEU A 24 -4.48 31.98 4.04
C LEU A 24 -4.26 33.38 3.44
N ILE A 25 -4.25 33.49 2.11
CA ILE A 25 -4.01 34.75 1.38
C ILE A 25 -5.27 35.07 0.57
N SER A 26 -6.28 35.57 1.28
CA SER A 26 -7.59 35.96 0.72
C SER A 26 -7.89 37.42 1.03
N GLU A 27 -8.86 38.04 0.35
CA GLU A 27 -9.28 39.40 0.70
C GLU A 27 -9.83 39.49 2.12
N GLU A 28 -10.38 38.40 2.65
CA GLU A 28 -10.91 38.33 4.02
C GLU A 28 -9.82 38.52 5.07
N CYS A 29 -8.59 38.08 4.78
CA CYS A 29 -7.47 38.21 5.72
C CYS A 29 -6.97 39.65 5.87
N VAL A 30 -7.30 40.54 4.91
CA VAL A 30 -6.97 41.97 4.94
C VAL A 30 -8.05 42.78 5.66
N HIS A 31 -9.31 42.39 5.50
CA HIS A 31 -10.45 43.16 6.03
C HIS A 31 -10.86 42.77 7.45
N ASN A 32 -10.46 41.59 7.92
CA ASN A 32 -10.80 41.09 9.25
C ASN A 32 -9.65 41.36 10.24
N GLU A 33 -9.91 42.17 11.27
CA GLU A 33 -8.92 42.55 12.30
C GLU A 33 -8.34 41.35 13.07
N LYS A 34 -9.06 40.21 13.10
CA LYS A 34 -8.58 38.95 13.68
C LYS A 34 -8.93 37.78 12.77
N PHE A 35 -8.32 37.75 11.60
CA PHE A 35 -8.44 36.61 10.71
C PHE A 35 -7.79 35.37 11.35
N MET A 36 -8.58 34.32 11.57
CA MET A 36 -8.11 33.07 12.14
C MET A 36 -7.37 32.26 11.06
N LEU A 37 -6.16 31.80 11.37
CA LEU A 37 -5.34 30.98 10.46
C LEU A 37 -5.61 29.48 10.61
N SER A 38 -6.30 29.09 11.67
CA SER A 38 -6.65 27.73 12.03
C SER A 38 -7.94 27.74 12.85
N ASP A 39 -8.55 26.57 13.05
CA ASP A 39 -9.65 26.37 14.00
C ASP A 39 -9.25 26.63 15.47
N LEU A 40 -7.94 26.78 15.72
CA LEU A 40 -7.39 27.08 17.04
C LEU A 40 -7.40 28.58 17.35
N PRO A 41 -7.77 28.99 18.57
CA PRO A 41 -7.92 30.40 18.96
C PRO A 41 -6.60 31.19 18.98
N ASP A 42 -5.46 30.49 19.11
CA ASP A 42 -4.16 31.12 19.31
C ASP A 42 -3.49 31.58 17.99
N TYR A 43 -3.98 31.09 16.85
CA TYR A 43 -3.38 31.35 15.53
C TYR A 43 -4.25 32.30 14.73
N TYR A 44 -3.89 33.58 14.74
CA TYR A 44 -4.58 34.63 14.00
C TYR A 44 -3.61 35.68 13.47
N ILE A 45 -4.04 36.41 12.45
CA ILE A 45 -3.34 37.59 11.96
C ILE A 45 -3.63 38.73 12.93
N GLY A 46 -2.58 39.22 13.60
CA GLY A 46 -2.66 40.35 14.52
C GLY A 46 -2.88 41.69 13.81
N GLU A 47 -3.22 42.72 14.59
CA GLU A 47 -3.38 44.09 14.09
C GLU A 47 -2.07 44.61 13.45
N GLU A 48 -2.20 45.58 12.55
CA GLU A 48 -1.04 46.22 11.92
C GLU A 48 -0.13 46.85 12.98
N GLY A 49 1.08 46.30 13.10
CA GLY A 49 2.06 46.73 14.10
C GLY A 49 3.49 46.82 13.58
N ASP A 50 4.41 47.19 14.46
CA ASP A 50 5.84 47.16 14.17
C ASP A 50 6.41 45.73 14.32
N LEU A 51 7.66 45.52 13.91
CA LEU A 51 8.32 44.21 14.04
C LEU A 51 8.33 43.70 15.49
N LYS A 52 8.36 44.60 16.48
CA LYS A 52 8.37 44.25 17.89
C LYS A 52 7.03 43.67 18.31
N HIS A 53 5.93 44.28 17.88
CA HIS A 53 4.57 43.79 18.08
C HIS A 53 4.41 42.35 17.56
N TYR A 54 4.77 42.08 16.31
CA TYR A 54 4.64 40.72 15.75
C TYR A 54 5.53 39.70 16.49
N LYS A 55 6.73 40.08 16.94
CA LYS A 55 7.59 39.20 17.73
C LYS A 55 7.00 38.89 19.11
N GLU A 56 6.34 39.84 19.74
CA GLU A 56 5.67 39.63 21.03
C GLU A 56 4.44 38.73 20.86
N LEU A 57 3.68 38.91 19.77
CA LEU A 57 2.54 38.07 19.41
C LEU A 57 2.96 36.61 19.17
N ILE A 58 4.01 36.37 18.37
CA ILE A 58 4.55 35.03 18.11
C ILE A 58 5.09 34.38 19.41
N ARG A 59 5.69 35.16 20.32
CA ARG A 59 6.15 34.65 21.62
C ARG A 59 5.01 34.25 22.56
N GLY A 60 3.80 34.77 22.33
CA GLY A 60 2.59 34.39 23.08
C GLY A 60 1.97 33.07 22.60
N MET A 61 2.36 32.59 21.42
CA MET A 61 1.88 31.31 20.88
C MET A 61 2.51 30.11 21.62
N PRO A 62 1.86 28.94 21.60
CA PRO A 62 2.42 27.71 22.15
C PRO A 62 3.79 27.36 21.55
N THR A 63 4.71 26.84 22.36
CA THR A 63 6.00 26.32 21.89
C THR A 63 5.85 25.02 21.10
N THR A 64 4.79 24.27 21.36
CA THR A 64 4.46 23.01 20.68
C THR A 64 3.14 23.22 19.96
N ASP A 65 3.21 23.22 18.63
CA ASP A 65 2.05 23.44 17.78
C ASP A 65 1.19 22.17 17.70
N HIS A 66 -0.12 22.34 17.84
CA HIS A 66 -1.07 21.25 17.61
C HIS A 66 -1.26 21.02 16.10
N PRO A 67 -1.46 19.78 15.60
CA PRO A 67 -1.62 19.51 14.15
C PRO A 67 -2.64 20.38 13.41
N LEU A 68 -3.72 20.75 14.09
CA LEU A 68 -4.76 21.64 13.54
C LEU A 68 -4.22 23.02 13.17
N ALA A 69 -3.13 23.49 13.78
CA ALA A 69 -2.46 24.74 13.39
C ALA A 69 -1.96 24.69 11.94
N PHE A 70 -1.73 23.49 11.41
CA PHE A 70 -1.29 23.23 10.04
C PHE A 70 -2.42 22.65 9.17
N GLY A 71 -3.68 22.74 9.58
CA GLY A 71 -4.81 22.15 8.85
C GLY A 71 -4.83 20.61 8.86
N GLN A 72 -4.08 19.97 9.76
CA GLN A 72 -4.02 18.51 9.85
C GLN A 72 -4.91 17.98 10.97
N HIS A 73 -5.44 16.76 10.79
CA HIS A 73 -6.15 16.05 11.85
C HIS A 73 -5.19 15.70 13.00
N SER A 74 -5.67 15.69 14.25
CA SER A 74 -4.89 15.34 15.45
C SER A 74 -4.24 13.95 15.42
N ASN A 75 -4.61 13.10 14.45
CA ASN A 75 -4.04 11.76 14.31
C ASN A 75 -2.65 11.79 13.67
N SER A 76 -2.26 12.88 13.00
CA SER A 76 -0.92 13.00 12.42
C SER A 76 0.17 13.00 13.50
N ASP A 77 -0.09 13.58 14.67
CA ASP A 77 0.84 13.56 15.81
C ASP A 77 1.04 12.14 16.37
N MET A 78 -0.04 11.36 16.45
CA MET A 78 0.05 9.94 16.81
C MET A 78 0.82 9.14 15.77
N ALA A 79 0.59 9.40 14.48
CA ALA A 79 1.31 8.73 13.40
C ALA A 79 2.82 9.04 13.44
N ALA A 80 3.19 10.30 13.65
CA ALA A 80 4.58 10.73 13.83
C ALA A 80 5.22 10.04 15.04
N SER A 81 4.53 10.02 16.18
CA SER A 81 5.00 9.34 17.40
C SER A 81 5.21 7.84 17.20
N ILE A 82 4.37 7.17 16.41
CA ILE A 82 4.53 5.75 16.06
C ILE A 82 5.78 5.56 15.19
N ASP A 83 6.03 6.45 14.22
CA ASP A 83 7.21 6.37 13.35
C ASP A 83 8.52 6.58 14.13
N ASP A 84 8.54 7.57 15.04
CA ASP A 84 9.67 7.81 15.94
C ASP A 84 9.94 6.59 16.84
N ALA A 85 8.89 6.00 17.40
CA ALA A 85 9.00 4.80 18.23
C ALA A 85 9.54 3.60 17.44
N ASN A 86 9.06 3.39 16.22
CA ASN A 86 9.56 2.33 15.34
C ASN A 86 11.03 2.54 14.97
N THR A 87 11.42 3.78 14.66
CA THR A 87 12.81 4.14 14.36
C THR A 87 13.73 3.87 15.55
N LEU A 88 13.28 4.20 16.76
CA LEU A 88 14.01 3.89 17.99
C LEU A 88 14.15 2.38 18.21
N ILE A 89 13.08 1.62 18.04
CA ILE A 89 13.10 0.15 18.20
C ILE A 89 14.02 -0.49 17.17
N ASP A 90 13.94 -0.09 15.91
CA ASP A 90 14.80 -0.61 14.84
C ASP A 90 16.27 -0.30 15.11
N THR A 91 16.56 0.90 15.63
CA THR A 91 17.92 1.27 16.06
C THR A 91 18.40 0.37 17.19
N LEU A 92 17.57 0.14 18.22
CA LEU A 92 17.92 -0.76 19.34
C LEU A 92 18.17 -2.19 18.88
N VAL A 93 17.34 -2.72 17.96
CA VAL A 93 17.52 -4.06 17.38
C VAL A 93 18.83 -4.12 16.59
N SER A 94 19.17 -3.08 15.83
CA SER A 94 20.43 -3.04 15.07
C SER A 94 21.69 -3.03 15.95
N LEU A 95 21.57 -2.58 17.21
CA LEU A 95 22.66 -2.56 18.19
C LEU A 95 22.81 -3.89 18.94
N GLN A 96 21.84 -4.80 18.84
CA GLN A 96 21.94 -6.10 19.50
C GLN A 96 23.04 -6.93 18.82
N PRO A 97 23.97 -7.51 19.60
CA PRO A 97 24.98 -8.39 19.04
C PRO A 97 24.31 -9.63 18.44
N ASN A 98 24.59 -9.92 17.18
CA ASN A 98 24.22 -11.18 16.53
C ASN A 98 25.07 -12.31 17.13
N VAL A 99 24.72 -12.75 18.34
CA VAL A 99 25.38 -13.89 18.98
C VAL A 99 24.84 -15.14 18.31
N VAL A 100 25.63 -15.70 17.37
CA VAL A 100 25.41 -17.06 16.89
C VAL A 100 25.62 -17.98 18.09
N LYS A 101 24.54 -18.37 18.75
CA LYS A 101 24.58 -19.46 19.72
C LYS A 101 24.87 -20.72 18.93
N VAL A 102 26.08 -21.25 19.08
CA VAL A 102 26.38 -22.63 18.73
C VAL A 102 25.57 -23.49 19.69
N THR A 103 24.40 -23.94 19.24
CA THR A 103 23.59 -24.92 19.97
C THR A 103 24.19 -26.30 19.77
N ASP A 104 24.26 -27.08 20.84
CA ASP A 104 24.67 -28.48 20.83
C ASP A 104 23.81 -29.30 19.86
N GLU A 105 24.43 -30.33 19.26
CA GLU A 105 24.04 -31.04 18.02
C GLU A 105 22.69 -31.81 18.03
N GLU A 106 21.82 -31.64 19.02
CA GLU A 106 20.59 -32.44 19.17
C GLU A 106 19.26 -31.67 19.00
N GLU A 107 19.27 -30.33 18.94
CA GLU A 107 18.06 -29.53 18.66
C GLU A 107 17.98 -29.14 17.18
N VAL A 108 16.78 -29.27 16.58
CA VAL A 108 16.51 -28.77 15.22
C VAL A 108 16.78 -27.26 15.21
N ASP A 109 17.65 -26.81 14.31
CA ASP A 109 17.96 -25.38 14.14
C ASP A 109 16.66 -24.58 14.03
N PRO A 110 16.41 -23.60 14.92
CA PRO A 110 15.15 -22.84 14.94
C PRO A 110 14.89 -22.12 13.61
N MET A 111 15.94 -21.71 12.89
CA MET A 111 15.83 -21.13 11.56
C MET A 111 15.34 -22.17 10.54
N ALA A 112 15.82 -23.40 10.62
CA ALA A 112 15.37 -24.48 9.75
C ALA A 112 13.90 -24.83 9.98
N ALA A 113 13.48 -24.88 11.25
CA ALA A 113 12.07 -25.10 11.62
C ALA A 113 11.17 -23.97 11.12
N GLN A 114 11.56 -22.71 11.31
CA GLN A 114 10.85 -21.54 10.79
C GLN A 114 10.74 -21.60 9.26
N CYS A 115 11.83 -21.90 8.55
CA CYS A 115 11.82 -22.00 7.10
C CYS A 115 10.92 -23.15 6.60
N ALA A 116 10.88 -24.28 7.30
CA ALA A 116 10.03 -25.41 6.96
C ALA A 116 8.53 -25.06 7.13
N ASP A 117 8.17 -24.36 8.20
CA ASP A 117 6.80 -23.87 8.43
C ASP A 117 6.38 -22.86 7.36
N LEU A 118 7.22 -21.86 7.07
CA LEU A 118 6.98 -20.88 6.01
C LEU A 118 6.83 -21.56 4.63
N LEU A 119 7.63 -22.58 4.36
CA LEU A 119 7.56 -23.33 3.11
C LEU A 119 6.24 -24.10 3.01
N GLY A 120 5.77 -24.70 4.10
CA GLY A 120 4.48 -25.39 4.17
C GLY A 120 3.27 -24.46 3.97
N GLN A 121 3.40 -23.20 4.37
CA GLN A 121 2.37 -22.16 4.14
C GLN A 121 2.43 -21.55 2.73
N THR A 122 3.52 -21.78 1.98
CA THR A 122 3.70 -21.20 0.64
C THR A 122 2.95 -22.02 -0.40
N ALA A 123 2.04 -21.37 -1.13
CA ALA A 123 1.34 -21.99 -2.24
C ALA A 123 2.28 -22.49 -3.35
N GLU A 124 1.83 -23.49 -4.10
CA GLU A 124 2.55 -23.99 -5.26
C GLU A 124 2.52 -22.99 -6.43
N VAL A 125 3.51 -23.11 -7.31
CA VAL A 125 3.63 -22.31 -8.53
C VAL A 125 2.54 -22.73 -9.52
N PHE A 126 1.92 -21.77 -10.20
CA PHE A 126 0.91 -22.02 -11.22
C PHE A 126 1.53 -22.67 -12.48
N ASP A 127 0.95 -23.77 -12.96
CA ASP A 127 1.26 -24.31 -14.28
C ASP A 127 0.62 -23.44 -15.37
N MET A 128 1.42 -22.51 -15.92
CA MET A 128 0.95 -21.57 -16.93
C MET A 128 0.42 -22.24 -18.20
N ARG A 129 0.86 -23.46 -18.53
CA ARG A 129 0.32 -24.21 -19.67
C ARG A 129 -1.09 -24.69 -19.37
N ALA A 130 -1.29 -25.32 -18.21
CA ALA A 130 -2.60 -25.75 -17.77
C ALA A 130 -3.58 -24.58 -17.59
N VAL A 131 -3.10 -23.43 -17.09
CA VAL A 131 -3.89 -22.21 -16.97
C VAL A 131 -4.38 -21.73 -18.34
N ARG A 132 -3.48 -21.64 -19.34
CA ARG A 132 -3.87 -21.23 -20.70
C ARG A 132 -4.88 -22.17 -21.32
N GLU A 133 -4.64 -23.49 -21.23
CA GLU A 133 -5.57 -24.52 -21.73
C GLU A 133 -6.98 -24.38 -21.12
N LYS A 134 -7.07 -24.09 -19.81
CA LYS A 134 -8.35 -23.82 -19.14
C LYS A 134 -9.02 -22.54 -19.64
N LEU A 135 -8.27 -21.44 -19.75
CA LEU A 135 -8.78 -20.12 -20.08
C LEU A 135 -9.15 -19.95 -21.57
N ASP A 136 -8.53 -20.72 -22.46
CA ASP A 136 -8.86 -20.73 -23.89
C ASP A 136 -10.30 -21.23 -24.14
N SER A 137 -10.81 -22.13 -23.30
CA SER A 137 -12.18 -22.63 -23.37
C SER A 137 -13.24 -21.66 -22.82
N ARG A 138 -12.81 -20.61 -22.11
CA ARG A 138 -13.70 -19.64 -21.44
C ARG A 138 -13.96 -18.42 -22.31
N SER A 139 -15.17 -17.87 -22.20
CA SER A 139 -15.59 -16.65 -22.90
C SER A 139 -15.15 -15.35 -22.20
N ASP A 140 -14.20 -15.42 -21.26
CA ASP A 140 -13.66 -14.25 -20.58
C ASP A 140 -13.03 -13.25 -21.58
N PRO A 141 -13.07 -11.93 -21.33
CA PRO A 141 -12.45 -10.95 -22.23
C PRO A 141 -10.92 -11.10 -22.34
N ASP A 142 -10.39 -11.11 -23.55
CA ASP A 142 -8.95 -11.28 -23.81
C ASP A 142 -8.02 -10.29 -23.10
N PRO A 143 -8.37 -8.98 -22.95
CA PRO A 143 -7.56 -8.07 -22.16
C PRO A 143 -7.40 -8.53 -20.71
N LEU A 144 -8.47 -9.04 -20.10
CA LEU A 144 -8.45 -9.54 -18.72
C LEU A 144 -7.68 -10.87 -18.60
N LYS A 145 -7.79 -11.77 -19.58
CA LYS A 145 -6.96 -12.98 -19.64
C LYS A 145 -5.46 -12.64 -19.69
N THR A 146 -5.10 -11.62 -20.47
CA THR A 146 -3.72 -11.15 -20.57
C THR A 146 -3.21 -10.61 -19.24
N VAL A 147 -4.02 -9.82 -18.53
CA VAL A 147 -3.70 -9.36 -17.17
C VAL A 147 -3.51 -10.56 -16.23
N LEU A 148 -4.41 -11.54 -16.23
CA LEU A 148 -4.27 -12.75 -15.43
C LEU A 148 -2.92 -13.44 -15.68
N TYR A 149 -2.54 -13.66 -16.94
CA TYR A 149 -1.26 -14.31 -17.26
C TYR A 149 -0.07 -13.55 -16.72
N GLN A 150 -0.06 -12.22 -16.86
CA GLN A 150 1.04 -11.38 -16.36
C GLN A 150 1.11 -11.35 -14.84
N GLU A 151 -0.05 -11.30 -14.16
CA GLU A 151 -0.12 -11.38 -12.70
C GLU A 151 0.39 -12.72 -12.19
N LEU A 152 -0.06 -13.83 -12.78
CA LEU A 152 0.39 -15.17 -12.43
C LEU A 152 1.89 -15.37 -12.67
N ASP A 153 2.46 -14.85 -13.76
CA ASP A 153 3.89 -14.91 -14.01
C ASP A 153 4.70 -14.17 -12.91
N ARG A 154 4.21 -13.00 -12.46
CA ARG A 154 4.84 -12.26 -11.35
C ARG A 154 4.71 -13.00 -10.01
N TYR A 155 3.55 -13.56 -9.71
CA TYR A 155 3.37 -14.39 -8.52
C TYR A 155 4.22 -15.67 -8.58
N ASN A 156 4.34 -16.31 -9.75
CA ASN A 156 5.20 -17.46 -9.95
C ASN A 156 6.68 -17.13 -9.70
N PHE A 157 7.14 -15.97 -10.15
CA PHE A 157 8.47 -15.48 -9.84
C PHE A 157 8.68 -15.32 -8.32
N LEU A 158 7.71 -14.74 -7.62
CA LEU A 158 7.76 -14.60 -6.16
C LEU A 158 7.76 -15.95 -5.44
N LEU A 159 6.79 -16.82 -5.75
CA LEU A 159 6.62 -18.13 -5.12
C LEU A 159 7.84 -19.03 -5.35
N SER A 160 8.37 -19.06 -6.58
CA SER A 160 9.59 -19.81 -6.89
C SER A 160 10.81 -19.27 -6.15
N THR A 161 10.96 -17.95 -6.07
CA THR A 161 12.04 -17.31 -5.30
C THR A 161 11.95 -17.67 -3.83
N LEU A 162 10.77 -17.51 -3.23
CA LEU A 162 10.51 -17.80 -1.83
C LEU A 162 10.84 -19.27 -1.52
N ARG A 163 10.25 -20.23 -2.26
CA ARG A 163 10.49 -21.67 -2.08
C ARG A 163 11.96 -22.03 -2.24
N ARG A 164 12.64 -21.48 -3.25
CA ARG A 164 14.08 -21.68 -3.48
C ARG A 164 14.90 -21.17 -2.30
N THR A 165 14.65 -19.93 -1.84
CA THR A 165 15.39 -19.34 -0.72
C THR A 165 15.19 -20.12 0.57
N LEU A 166 13.94 -20.43 0.96
CA LEU A 166 13.65 -21.22 2.17
C LEU A 166 14.29 -22.62 2.12
N THR A 167 14.18 -23.33 0.99
CA THR A 167 14.80 -24.65 0.81
C THR A 167 16.33 -24.57 0.91
N THR A 168 16.91 -23.48 0.40
CA THR A 168 18.37 -23.29 0.43
C THR A 168 18.84 -23.02 1.86
N ILE A 169 18.11 -22.21 2.64
CA ILE A 169 18.41 -21.97 4.06
C ILE A 169 18.39 -23.28 4.85
N ILE A 170 17.37 -24.12 4.66
CA ILE A 170 17.28 -25.44 5.30
C ILE A 170 18.50 -26.33 4.95
N LYS A 171 18.99 -26.25 3.71
CA LYS A 171 20.19 -27.00 3.29
C LYS A 171 21.47 -26.42 3.90
N VAL A 172 21.56 -25.10 4.05
CA VAL A 172 22.68 -24.42 4.71
C VAL A 172 22.75 -24.82 6.18
N THR A 173 21.62 -24.83 6.90
CA THR A 173 21.57 -25.29 8.30
C THR A 173 21.94 -26.77 8.46
N GLN A 174 21.74 -27.58 7.42
CA GLN A 174 22.18 -28.99 7.37
C GLN A 174 23.64 -29.18 6.91
N GLY A 175 24.37 -28.11 6.61
CA GLY A 175 25.75 -28.17 6.10
C GLY A 175 25.88 -28.69 4.66
N THR A 176 24.78 -28.73 3.89
CA THR A 176 24.75 -29.28 2.52
C THR A 176 24.76 -28.19 1.42
N ALA A 177 24.71 -26.92 1.81
CA ALA A 177 24.81 -25.77 0.92
C ALA A 177 25.66 -24.68 1.57
N SER A 178 26.24 -23.81 0.75
CA SER A 178 27.04 -22.67 1.20
C SER A 178 26.19 -21.40 1.28
N ILE A 179 26.51 -20.55 2.26
CA ILE A 179 25.90 -19.23 2.39
C ILE A 179 26.38 -18.30 1.27
N THR A 180 25.45 -17.54 0.68
CA THR A 180 25.74 -16.46 -0.28
C THR A 180 25.29 -15.13 0.34
N PRO A 181 25.84 -13.96 -0.07
CA PRO A 181 25.44 -12.66 0.48
C PRO A 181 23.92 -12.42 0.41
N ASP A 182 23.29 -12.71 -0.73
CA ASP A 182 21.84 -12.58 -0.89
C ASP A 182 21.04 -13.49 0.05
N LEU A 183 21.60 -14.63 0.45
CA LEU A 183 20.96 -15.58 1.35
C LEU A 183 21.12 -15.14 2.81
N GLU A 184 22.28 -14.58 3.14
CA GLU A 184 22.56 -13.98 4.44
C GLU A 184 21.57 -12.85 4.73
N ASP A 185 21.32 -11.96 3.76
CA ASP A 185 20.31 -10.89 3.88
C ASP A 185 18.90 -11.45 4.17
N VAL A 186 18.54 -12.56 3.53
CA VAL A 186 17.26 -13.24 3.79
C VAL A 186 17.24 -13.83 5.20
N MET A 187 18.30 -14.51 5.62
CA MET A 187 18.40 -15.10 6.98
C MET A 187 18.32 -14.04 8.07
N VAL A 188 18.99 -12.89 7.90
CA VAL A 188 18.93 -11.75 8.82
C VAL A 188 17.49 -11.21 8.91
N ALA A 189 16.82 -11.00 7.77
CA ALA A 189 15.45 -10.52 7.75
C ALA A 189 14.47 -11.50 8.43
N LEU A 190 14.62 -12.81 8.19
CA LEU A 190 13.80 -13.84 8.82
C LEU A 190 14.01 -13.91 10.34
N GLY A 191 15.26 -13.77 10.80
CA GLY A 191 15.59 -13.68 12.23
C GLY A 191 14.96 -12.46 12.91
N GLN A 192 14.74 -11.38 12.17
CA GLN A 192 14.05 -10.17 12.63
C GLN A 192 12.52 -10.21 12.41
N LEU A 193 11.97 -11.33 11.91
CA LEU A 193 10.55 -11.46 11.54
C LEU A 193 10.09 -10.40 10.52
N LYS A 194 11.02 -9.91 9.69
CA LYS A 194 10.76 -8.96 8.60
C LYS A 194 10.74 -9.68 7.25
N VAL A 195 10.05 -9.09 6.27
CA VAL A 195 10.02 -9.61 4.91
C VAL A 195 11.33 -9.24 4.21
N PRO A 196 12.11 -10.20 3.68
CA PRO A 196 13.30 -9.93 2.88
C PRO A 196 13.01 -9.03 1.67
N LYS A 197 13.93 -8.10 1.37
CA LYS A 197 13.80 -7.18 0.22
C LYS A 197 13.62 -7.91 -1.12
N SER A 198 14.25 -9.08 -1.27
CA SER A 198 14.15 -9.91 -2.48
C SER A 198 12.73 -10.41 -2.73
N TRP A 199 11.90 -10.55 -1.69
CA TRP A 199 10.50 -10.96 -1.80
C TRP A 199 9.55 -9.77 -2.01
N GLY A 200 9.94 -8.58 -1.56
CA GLY A 200 9.14 -7.35 -1.65
C GLY A 200 9.05 -6.70 -3.04
N SER A 201 9.68 -7.28 -4.07
CA SER A 201 9.70 -6.70 -5.43
C SER A 201 8.38 -6.83 -6.18
N THR A 202 7.50 -7.74 -5.75
CA THR A 202 6.27 -8.09 -6.48
C THR A 202 5.10 -7.18 -6.12
N TYR A 203 5.00 -6.76 -4.85
CA TYR A 203 4.02 -5.77 -4.39
C TYR A 203 4.53 -5.09 -3.11
N PRO A 204 4.22 -3.79 -2.89
CA PRO A 204 4.63 -3.08 -1.69
C PRO A 204 3.86 -3.58 -0.46
N SER A 205 4.55 -3.71 0.67
CA SER A 205 3.94 -4.08 1.95
C SER A 205 4.80 -3.61 3.12
N GLN A 206 4.14 -3.13 4.17
CA GLN A 206 4.74 -2.84 5.49
C GLN A 206 4.36 -3.90 6.54
N LYS A 207 3.70 -5.00 6.13
CA LYS A 207 3.30 -6.07 7.04
C LYS A 207 4.52 -6.84 7.57
N PRO A 208 4.52 -7.25 8.85
CA PRO A 208 5.52 -8.18 9.38
C PRO A 208 5.38 -9.55 8.70
N LEU A 209 6.43 -10.37 8.76
CA LEU A 209 6.55 -11.63 8.02
C LEU A 209 5.31 -12.53 8.11
N GLY A 210 4.83 -12.83 9.32
CA GLY A 210 3.66 -13.71 9.51
C GLY A 210 2.34 -13.14 8.97
N SER A 211 2.17 -11.82 8.99
CA SER A 211 1.00 -11.18 8.37
C SER A 211 1.13 -11.08 6.85
N TRP A 212 2.36 -10.93 6.35
CA TRP A 212 2.66 -10.93 4.92
C TRP A 212 2.44 -12.31 4.27
N MET A 213 2.87 -13.40 4.93
CA MET A 213 2.64 -14.76 4.43
C MET A 213 1.15 -15.09 4.29
N ARG A 214 0.34 -14.69 5.27
CA ARG A 214 -1.12 -14.84 5.20
C ARG A 214 -1.74 -13.99 4.09
N ASP A 215 -1.24 -12.76 3.91
CA ASP A 215 -1.68 -11.88 2.83
C ASP A 215 -1.35 -12.49 1.46
N LEU A 216 -0.14 -13.03 1.28
CA LEU A 216 0.27 -13.76 0.08
C LEU A 216 -0.64 -14.96 -0.21
N ALA A 217 -0.97 -15.75 0.81
CA ALA A 217 -1.87 -16.90 0.64
C ALA A 217 -3.25 -16.47 0.11
N VAL A 218 -3.85 -15.44 0.70
CA VAL A 218 -5.16 -14.90 0.25
C VAL A 218 -5.07 -14.31 -1.16
N ARG A 219 -3.94 -13.70 -1.53
CA ARG A 219 -3.71 -13.20 -2.91
C ARG A 219 -3.66 -14.34 -3.92
N VAL A 220 -2.90 -15.38 -3.62
CA VAL A 220 -2.81 -16.56 -4.49
C VAL A 220 -4.17 -17.23 -4.61
N GLU A 221 -4.91 -17.38 -3.51
CA GLU A 221 -6.27 -17.92 -3.51
C GLU A 221 -7.23 -17.13 -4.39
N PHE A 222 -7.14 -15.78 -4.38
CA PHE A 222 -7.92 -14.94 -5.29
C PHE A 222 -7.68 -15.28 -6.77
N PHE A 223 -6.42 -15.48 -7.17
CA PHE A 223 -6.09 -15.87 -8.54
C PHE A 223 -6.44 -17.34 -8.85
N CYS A 224 -6.31 -18.26 -7.88
CA CYS A 224 -6.79 -19.63 -8.02
C CYS A 224 -8.30 -19.65 -8.33
N GLY A 225 -9.11 -18.91 -7.58
CA GLY A 225 -10.55 -18.79 -7.84
C GLY A 225 -10.85 -18.20 -9.22
N TRP A 226 -10.04 -17.24 -9.69
CA TRP A 226 -10.20 -16.73 -11.05
C TRP A 226 -9.85 -17.79 -12.11
N VAL A 227 -8.77 -18.55 -11.93
CA VAL A 227 -8.34 -19.62 -12.86
C VAL A 227 -9.35 -20.76 -12.91
N ASP A 228 -9.77 -21.26 -11.75
CA ASP A 228 -10.51 -22.52 -11.62
C ASP A 228 -12.03 -22.35 -11.74
N ASP A 229 -12.59 -21.25 -11.21
CA ASP A 229 -14.04 -21.08 -11.15
C ASP A 229 -14.57 -20.18 -12.28
N LYS A 230 -14.42 -18.87 -12.13
CA LYS A 230 -15.00 -17.86 -13.03
C LYS A 230 -14.34 -16.49 -12.88
N LEU A 231 -14.67 -15.58 -13.80
CA LEU A 231 -14.27 -14.19 -13.70
C LEU A 231 -14.76 -13.59 -12.36
N PRO A 232 -13.93 -12.88 -11.57
CA PRO A 232 -14.38 -12.28 -10.32
C PRO A 232 -15.53 -11.29 -10.52
N THR A 233 -16.59 -11.42 -9.72
CA THR A 233 -17.69 -10.44 -9.70
C THR A 233 -17.29 -9.15 -8.99
N CYS A 234 -16.36 -9.24 -8.04
CA CYS A 234 -15.76 -8.12 -7.33
C CYS A 234 -14.26 -8.35 -7.21
N TRP A 235 -13.50 -7.38 -7.71
CA TRP A 235 -12.06 -7.42 -7.85
C TRP A 235 -11.39 -6.91 -6.58
N TRP A 236 -10.52 -7.73 -6.00
CA TRP A 236 -9.67 -7.26 -4.91
C TRP A 236 -8.47 -6.52 -5.51
N LEU A 237 -8.63 -5.22 -5.77
CA LEU A 237 -7.63 -4.41 -6.49
C LEU A 237 -6.23 -4.43 -5.83
N PRO A 238 -6.11 -4.41 -4.48
CA PRO A 238 -4.81 -4.57 -3.83
C PRO A 238 -4.11 -5.89 -4.13
N ALA A 239 -4.82 -6.94 -4.56
CA ALA A 239 -4.21 -8.22 -4.96
C ALA A 239 -3.39 -8.10 -6.24
N MET A 240 -3.65 -7.09 -7.07
CA MET A 240 -2.92 -6.87 -8.31
C MET A 240 -1.52 -6.34 -8.01
N THR A 241 -0.52 -6.94 -8.62
CA THR A 241 0.86 -6.45 -8.62
C THR A 241 1.00 -5.23 -9.53
N TYR A 242 0.18 -5.14 -10.58
CA TYR A 242 0.13 -3.99 -11.49
C TYR A 242 -1.31 -3.50 -11.73
N PRO A 243 -1.92 -2.77 -10.77
CA PRO A 243 -3.30 -2.28 -10.85
C PRO A 243 -3.60 -1.44 -12.10
N THR A 244 -2.65 -0.63 -12.56
CA THR A 244 -2.82 0.22 -13.75
C THR A 244 -3.07 -0.60 -15.01
N GLY A 245 -2.40 -1.75 -15.17
CA GLY A 245 -2.62 -2.66 -16.30
C GLY A 245 -4.01 -3.29 -16.25
N PHE A 246 -4.47 -3.67 -15.05
CA PHE A 246 -5.83 -4.13 -14.84
C PHE A 246 -6.87 -3.08 -15.23
N LEU A 247 -6.73 -1.84 -14.73
CA LEU A 247 -7.63 -0.73 -15.07
C LEU A 247 -7.57 -0.40 -16.57
N THR A 248 -6.42 -0.53 -17.22
CA THR A 248 -6.33 -0.34 -18.68
C THR A 248 -7.07 -1.45 -19.42
N ALA A 249 -6.98 -2.69 -18.96
CA ALA A 249 -7.71 -3.81 -19.56
C ALA A 249 -9.23 -3.65 -19.40
N VAL A 250 -9.72 -3.15 -18.25
CA VAL A 250 -11.13 -2.82 -18.05
C VAL A 250 -11.59 -1.75 -19.05
N LEU A 251 -10.82 -0.68 -19.25
CA LEU A 251 -11.13 0.33 -20.27
C LEU A 251 -11.15 -0.27 -21.69
N GLN A 252 -10.24 -1.18 -22.01
CA GLN A 252 -10.24 -1.87 -23.31
C GLN A 252 -11.49 -2.73 -23.51
N VAL A 253 -11.95 -3.42 -22.46
CA VAL A 253 -13.20 -4.21 -22.52
C VAL A 253 -14.40 -3.29 -22.74
N ALA A 254 -14.50 -2.19 -21.98
CA ALA A 254 -15.58 -1.21 -22.13
C ALA A 254 -15.56 -0.53 -23.51
N ALA A 255 -14.38 -0.13 -24.01
CA ALA A 255 -14.21 0.48 -25.33
C ALA A 255 -14.68 -0.45 -26.46
N ARG A 256 -14.34 -1.74 -26.38
CA ARG A 256 -14.79 -2.75 -27.35
C ARG A 256 -16.30 -3.00 -27.26
N ALA A 257 -16.86 -3.07 -26.06
CA ALA A 257 -18.29 -3.27 -25.86
C ALA A 257 -19.12 -2.08 -26.38
N ASN A 258 -18.62 -0.86 -26.20
CA ASN A 258 -19.28 0.38 -26.63
C ASN A 258 -18.92 0.83 -28.06
N GLY A 259 -17.94 0.19 -28.71
CA GLY A 259 -17.51 0.54 -30.07
C GLY A 259 -16.83 1.91 -30.17
N VAL A 260 -16.16 2.36 -29.11
CA VAL A 260 -15.49 3.68 -29.01
C VAL A 260 -13.97 3.55 -28.82
N SER A 261 -13.24 4.65 -28.97
CA SER A 261 -11.80 4.67 -28.66
C SER A 261 -11.57 4.60 -27.15
N ILE A 262 -10.50 3.91 -26.72
CA ILE A 262 -10.09 3.88 -25.31
C ILE A 262 -9.82 5.30 -24.78
N ASP A 263 -9.28 6.19 -25.61
CA ASP A 263 -8.94 7.57 -25.24
C ASP A 263 -10.17 8.46 -24.98
N SER A 264 -11.36 8.00 -25.40
CA SER A 264 -12.62 8.72 -25.17
C SER A 264 -13.28 8.33 -23.84
N LEU A 265 -12.74 7.34 -23.13
CA LEU A 265 -13.28 6.85 -21.87
C LEU A 265 -12.52 7.44 -20.68
N SER A 266 -13.27 7.75 -19.63
CA SER A 266 -12.74 8.11 -18.31
C SER A 266 -13.45 7.29 -17.25
N TYR A 267 -12.78 7.11 -16.10
CA TYR A 267 -13.39 6.43 -14.97
C TYR A 267 -14.33 7.35 -14.18
N GLU A 268 -15.50 6.84 -13.88
CA GLU A 268 -16.31 7.29 -12.75
C GLU A 268 -16.24 6.22 -11.67
N THR A 269 -16.03 6.64 -10.41
CA THR A 269 -15.82 5.72 -9.27
C THR A 269 -16.89 5.93 -8.20
N PRO A 270 -18.17 5.60 -8.48
CA PRO A 270 -19.22 5.67 -7.47
C PRO A 270 -18.98 4.62 -6.38
N VAL A 271 -19.10 5.02 -5.12
CA VAL A 271 -19.05 4.09 -3.97
C VAL A 271 -20.43 3.44 -3.79
N THR A 272 -20.46 2.13 -3.61
CA THR A 272 -21.71 1.38 -3.41
C THR A 272 -22.37 1.72 -2.07
N ILE A 273 -23.70 1.63 -2.02
CA ILE A 273 -24.52 1.95 -0.82
C ILE A 273 -24.18 1.02 0.36
N SER A 274 -23.68 -0.18 0.08
CA SER A 274 -23.14 -1.11 1.08
C SER A 274 -21.66 -1.36 0.82
N GLY A 275 -20.86 -1.35 1.89
CA GLY A 275 -19.46 -1.79 1.86
C GLY A 275 -19.31 -3.32 1.89
N ASP A 276 -20.40 -4.07 2.01
CA ASP A 276 -20.36 -5.52 2.08
C ASP A 276 -20.38 -6.15 0.67
N LYS A 277 -19.33 -6.93 0.37
CA LYS A 277 -19.19 -7.72 -0.86
C LYS A 277 -20.35 -8.70 -1.05
N SER A 278 -20.99 -9.17 0.03
CA SER A 278 -22.11 -10.12 -0.03
C SER A 278 -23.33 -9.56 -0.77
N SER A 279 -23.48 -8.23 -0.81
CA SER A 279 -24.57 -7.55 -1.48
C SER A 279 -24.48 -7.57 -3.01
N ILE A 280 -23.33 -7.98 -3.57
CA ILE A 280 -23.07 -8.01 -5.01
C ILE A 280 -23.63 -9.32 -5.60
N SER A 281 -24.78 -9.23 -6.26
CA SER A 281 -25.49 -10.37 -6.84
C SER A 281 -25.04 -10.78 -8.25
N GLY A 282 -24.25 -9.94 -8.93
CA GLY A 282 -23.81 -10.19 -10.31
C GLY A 282 -22.74 -9.22 -10.79
N TYR A 283 -22.43 -9.29 -12.09
CA TYR A 283 -21.54 -8.32 -12.75
C TYR A 283 -22.28 -7.01 -13.01
N PRO A 284 -21.59 -5.86 -12.96
CA PRO A 284 -22.21 -4.59 -13.33
C PRO A 284 -22.46 -4.54 -14.85
N ASN A 285 -23.38 -3.68 -15.27
CA ASN A 285 -23.66 -3.45 -16.69
C ASN A 285 -22.47 -2.80 -17.42
N ASP A 286 -21.75 -1.91 -16.72
CA ASP A 286 -20.53 -1.27 -17.20
C ASP A 286 -19.50 -1.18 -16.07
N GLY A 287 -18.22 -1.31 -16.42
CA GLY A 287 -17.10 -1.30 -15.49
C GLY A 287 -16.98 -2.58 -14.64
N VAL A 288 -16.48 -2.41 -13.42
CA VAL A 288 -16.18 -3.50 -12.47
C VAL A 288 -16.43 -3.08 -11.03
N TYR A 289 -16.84 -4.01 -10.17
CA TYR A 289 -16.82 -3.77 -8.72
C TYR A 289 -15.42 -3.99 -8.17
N VAL A 290 -14.95 -3.08 -7.33
CA VAL A 290 -13.64 -3.15 -6.67
C VAL A 290 -13.80 -3.17 -5.15
N SER A 291 -12.96 -3.93 -4.47
CA SER A 291 -12.88 -3.98 -3.00
C SER A 291 -11.42 -3.96 -2.51
N GLY A 292 -11.25 -3.75 -1.21
CA GLY A 292 -9.96 -3.71 -0.52
C GLY A 292 -9.24 -2.36 -0.59
N VAL A 293 -9.91 -1.31 -1.06
CA VAL A 293 -9.37 0.05 -1.03
C VAL A 293 -9.64 0.66 0.34
N PHE A 294 -8.66 1.38 0.87
CA PHE A 294 -8.76 2.08 2.15
C PHE A 294 -8.87 3.59 1.90
N LEU A 295 -9.67 4.26 2.72
CA LEU A 295 -9.69 5.72 2.82
C LEU A 295 -8.81 6.13 3.98
N GLU A 296 -7.90 7.07 3.73
CA GLU A 296 -7.04 7.67 4.74
C GLU A 296 -7.46 9.13 4.94
N GLY A 297 -7.58 9.56 6.21
CA GLY A 297 -8.02 10.92 6.55
C GLY A 297 -9.52 11.19 6.40
N ALA A 298 -10.32 10.21 6.00
CA ALA A 298 -11.78 10.33 5.87
C ALA A 298 -12.48 8.99 6.14
N THR A 299 -13.82 9.00 6.31
CA THR A 299 -14.62 7.77 6.43
C THR A 299 -15.89 7.91 5.63
N TRP A 300 -16.13 6.97 4.73
CA TRP A 300 -17.34 7.01 3.91
C TRP A 300 -18.61 6.83 4.74
N ASN A 301 -19.54 7.78 4.61
CA ASN A 301 -20.89 7.65 5.15
C ASN A 301 -21.78 6.90 4.15
N TYR A 302 -21.96 5.60 4.36
CA TYR A 302 -22.80 4.75 3.51
C TYR A 302 -24.29 5.15 3.48
N THR A 303 -24.79 5.81 4.52
CA THR A 303 -26.20 6.27 4.56
C THR A 303 -26.37 7.56 3.76
N GLY A 304 -25.38 8.46 3.85
CA GLY A 304 -25.41 9.77 3.22
C GLY A 304 -24.86 9.81 1.79
N GLY A 305 -23.98 8.87 1.43
CA GLY A 305 -23.30 8.83 0.13
C GLY A 305 -22.21 9.89 -0.04
N TYR A 306 -21.54 10.30 1.04
CA TYR A 306 -20.45 11.28 1.04
C TYR A 306 -19.32 10.89 2.01
N LEU A 307 -18.14 11.52 1.85
CA LEU A 307 -16.94 11.34 2.69
C LEU A 307 -17.05 12.01 4.07
#